data_AF-A0A924QQ71-F1
#
_entry.id   AF-A0A924QQ71-F1
#
_cell.length_a   1.000
_cell.length_b   1.000
_cell.length_c   1.000
_cell.angle_alpha   90.00
_cell.angle_beta   90.00
_cell.angle_gamma   90.00
#
_symmetry.space_group_name_H-M   'P 1'
#
loop_
_entity.id
_entity.type
_entity.pdbx_description
1 polymer ?
#
loop_
_entity_poly.entity_id
_entity_poly.type
_entity_poly.pdbx_seq_one_letter_code
_entity_poly.pdbx_strand_id
1 'polypeptide(L)' 'MQFQANITIKSLQPSISYHDKLLLIGSCFTEHIGNYLMDVKFNVLQNPNGILFDPISVCNSL' A
#
# COMPACT_ATOMS: atom_id res chain seq x y z
N MET A 1 0.81 25.45 20.77
CA MET A 1 -0.07 24.94 19.69
C MET A 1 0.07 23.43 19.64
N GLN A 2 -1.02 22.68 19.44
CA GLN A 2 -1.01 21.23 19.27
C GLN A 2 -1.09 20.90 17.78
N PHE A 3 0.02 20.41 17.20
CA PHE A 3 0.15 20.06 15.79
C PHE A 3 0.02 18.55 15.52
N GLN A 4 -0.36 17.78 16.54
CA GLN A 4 -0.51 16.33 16.45
C GLN A 4 -1.90 15.96 16.93
N ALA A 5 -2.61 15.18 16.10
CA ALA A 5 -3.84 14.56 16.52
C ALA A 5 -3.50 13.37 17.42
N ASN A 6 -4.12 13.29 18.59
CA ASN A 6 -4.05 12.10 19.45
C ASN A 6 -4.90 11.00 18.81
N ILE A 7 -4.27 10.17 17.99
CA ILE A 7 -4.93 9.07 17.26
C ILE A 7 -4.37 7.75 17.78
N THR A 8 -5.25 6.86 18.23
CA THR A 8 -4.89 5.47 18.54
C THR A 8 -5.10 4.61 17.31
N ILE A 9 -4.01 4.16 16.69
CA ILE A 9 -4.06 3.26 15.53
C ILE A 9 -4.24 1.83 16.04
N LYS A 10 -5.35 1.19 15.67
CA LYS A 10 -5.58 -0.23 15.97
C LYS A 10 -4.73 -1.10 15.05
N SER A 11 -4.24 -2.23 15.57
CA SER A 11 -3.57 -3.23 14.74
C SER A 11 -4.55 -3.84 13.74
N LEU A 12 -4.07 -4.14 12.53
CA LEU A 12 -4.84 -4.82 11.50
C LEU A 12 -5.16 -6.26 11.95
N GLN A 13 -6.41 -6.69 11.76
CA GLN A 13 -6.87 -8.04 12.07
C GLN A 13 -7.70 -8.56 10.87
N PRO A 14 -7.25 -9.59 10.14
CA PRO A 14 -5.99 -10.32 10.31
C PRO A 14 -4.76 -9.47 9.95
N SER A 15 -3.62 -9.76 10.57
CA SER A 15 -2.34 -9.17 10.18
C SER A 15 -1.87 -9.74 8.84
N ILE A 16 -1.13 -8.94 8.08
CA ILE A 16 -0.44 -9.40 6.87
C ILE A 16 0.76 -10.25 7.27
N SER A 17 0.93 -11.38 6.60
CA SER A 17 2.01 -12.35 6.79
C SER A 17 2.75 -12.62 5.46
N TYR A 18 3.88 -13.33 5.53
CA TYR A 18 4.65 -13.70 4.33
C TYR A 18 3.93 -14.67 3.39
N HIS A 19 2.84 -15.30 3.83
CA HIS A 19 2.04 -16.20 2.98
C HIS A 19 1.04 -15.43 2.11
N ASP A 20 0.76 -14.18 2.45
CA ASP A 20 -0.23 -13.37 1.75
C ASP A 20 0.34 -12.82 0.44
N LYS A 21 -0.51 -12.80 -0.60
CA LYS A 21 -0.21 -12.13 -1.87
C LYS A 21 -0.82 -10.74 -1.85
N LEU A 22 0.02 -9.73 -2.04
CA LEU A 22 -0.38 -8.32 -1.91
C LEU A 22 -0.40 -7.66 -3.29
N LEU A 23 -1.52 -7.06 -3.66
CA LEU A 23 -1.58 -6.12 -4.80
C LEU A 23 -1.48 -4.70 -4.25
N LEU A 24 -0.52 -3.93 -4.77
CA LEU A 24 -0.32 -2.54 -4.41
C LEU A 24 -0.51 -1.63 -5.62
N ILE A 25 -1.48 -0.74 -5.50
CA ILE A 25 -1.92 0.20 -6.55
C ILE A 25 -2.21 1.57 -5.92
N GLY A 26 -1.83 2.65 -6.61
CA GLY A 26 -2.07 4.00 -6.15
C GLY A 26 -0.99 4.97 -6.57
N SER A 27 -0.72 5.96 -5.72
CA SER A 27 0.23 7.02 -6.00
C SER A 27 1.69 6.59 -5.78
N CYS A 28 2.64 7.53 -5.88
CA CYS A 28 4.06 7.30 -5.60
C CYS A 28 4.31 6.72 -4.19
N PHE A 29 3.45 7.05 -3.22
CA PHE A 29 3.54 6.48 -1.89
C PHE A 29 3.41 4.96 -1.90
N THR A 30 2.45 4.44 -2.68
CA THR A 30 2.23 3.00 -2.81
C THR A 30 3.43 2.29 -3.44
N GLU A 31 4.12 2.95 -4.38
CA GLU A 31 5.35 2.42 -4.99
C GLU A 31 6.49 2.30 -3.96
N HIS A 32 6.71 3.33 -3.15
CA HIS A 32 7.72 3.28 -2.08
C HIS A 32 7.42 2.18 -1.06
N ILE A 33 6.16 2.02 -0.64
CA ILE A 33 5.77 0.95 0.28
C ILE A 33 5.94 -0.43 -0.36
N GLY A 34 5.57 -0.59 -1.62
CA GLY A 34 5.74 -1.88 -2.30
C GLY A 34 7.20 -2.27 -2.48
N ASN A 35 8.09 -1.32 -2.78
CA ASN A 35 9.53 -1.56 -2.84
C ASN A 35 10.07 -2.02 -1.49
N TYR A 36 9.72 -1.32 -0.41
CA TYR A 36 10.09 -1.72 0.95
C TYR A 36 9.59 -3.13 1.31
N LEU A 37 8.35 -3.46 0.98
CA LEU A 37 7.77 -4.78 1.25
C LEU A 37 8.44 -5.89 0.43
N MET A 38 8.79 -5.63 -0.83
CA MET A 38 9.57 -6.55 -1.67
C MET A 38 10.99 -6.76 -1.11
N ASP A 39 11.65 -5.70 -0.64
CA ASP A 39 12.99 -5.77 -0.05
C ASP A 39 13.02 -6.71 1.16
N VAL A 40 11.99 -6.63 2.01
CA VAL A 40 11.83 -7.53 3.17
C VAL A 40 11.11 -8.85 2.84
N LYS A 41 10.96 -9.20 1.55
CA LYS A 41 10.51 -10.51 1.02
C LYS A 41 9.01 -10.83 1.13
N PHE A 42 8.13 -9.85 1.24
CA PHE A 42 6.70 -10.09 1.01
C PHE A 42 6.42 -10.40 -0.47
N ASN A 43 5.38 -11.19 -0.71
CA ASN A 43 4.91 -11.46 -2.06
C ASN A 43 4.02 -10.32 -2.56
N VAL A 44 4.65 -9.35 -3.21
CA VAL A 44 4.01 -8.11 -3.69
C VAL A 44 3.94 -8.10 -5.21
N LEU A 45 2.76 -7.77 -5.73
CA LEU A 45 2.55 -7.32 -7.10
C LEU A 45 2.31 -5.81 -7.07
N GLN A 46 3.24 -5.05 -7.63
CA GLN A 46 3.00 -3.63 -7.89
C GLN A 46 2.28 -3.46 -9.23
N ASN A 47 1.33 -2.53 -9.27
CA ASN A 47 0.59 -2.20 -10.49
C ASN A 47 1.53 -1.83 -11.66
N PRO A 48 1.48 -2.53 -12.81
CA PRO A 48 2.36 -2.24 -13.95
C PRO A 48 2.01 -0.94 -14.69
N ASN A 49 0.83 -0.36 -14.43
CA ASN A 49 0.40 0.90 -15.04
C ASN A 49 1.03 2.15 -14.38
N GLY A 50 1.89 1.96 -13.37
CA GLY A 50 2.59 3.04 -12.68
C GLY A 50 1.71 3.78 -11.67
N ILE A 51 2.06 5.05 -11.44
CA ILE A 51 1.43 5.94 -10.46
C ILE A 51 0.06 6.39 -10.94
N LEU A 52 -0.96 6.17 -10.11
CA LEU A 52 -2.36 6.55 -10.36
C LEU A 52 -2.86 7.49 -9.24
N PHE A 53 -3.66 8.48 -9.61
CA PHE A 53 -4.09 9.54 -8.68
C PHE A 53 -5.60 9.59 -8.45
N ASP A 54 -6.41 9.31 -9.48
CA ASP A 54 -7.86 9.38 -9.37
C ASP A 54 -8.49 7.97 -9.27
N PRO A 55 -9.66 7.85 -8.62
CA PRO A 55 -10.32 6.56 -8.45
C PRO A 55 -10.67 5.85 -9.75
N ILE A 56 -10.99 6.59 -10.83
CA ILE A 56 -11.40 5.98 -12.10
C ILE A 56 -10.21 5.28 -12.76
N SER A 57 -9.04 5.95 -12.78
CA SER A 57 -7.80 5.36 -13.26
C SER A 57 -7.39 4.12 -12.46
N VAL A 58 -7.53 4.15 -11.13
CA VAL A 58 -7.28 2.97 -10.27
C VAL A 58 -8.21 1.83 -10.68
N CYS A 59 -9.52 2.06 -10.76
CA CYS A 59 -10.49 1.04 -11.16
C CYS A 59 -10.21 0.45 -12.55
N ASN A 60 -9.81 1.27 -13.52
CA ASN A 60 -9.52 0.82 -14.89
C ASN A 60 -8.23 0.00 -15.03
N SER A 61 -7.42 -0.06 -13.98
CA SER A 61 -6.10 -0.73 -13.98
C SER A 61 -6.05 -2.03 -13.17
N LEU A 62 -7.17 -2.42 -12.56
CA LEU A 62 -7.38 -3.71 -11.87
C LEU A 62 -7.77 -4.81 -12.88
#